data_AF-A0ABD3MG01-F1
#
_entry.id   AF-A0ABD3MG01-F1
#
_cell.length_a   1.000
_cell.length_b   1.000
_cell.length_c   1.000
_cell.angle_alpha   90.00
_cell.angle_beta   90.00
_cell.angle_gamma   90.00
#
_symmetry.space_group_name_H-M   'P 1'
#
loop_
_entity.id
_entity.type
_entity.pdbx_description
1 polymer ?
#
loop_
_entity_poly.entity_id
_entity_poly.type
_entity_poly.pdbx_seq_one_letter_code
_entity_poly.pdbx_strand_id
1 'polypeptide(L)'
;MNTCVPSGSGGIDFISIRGERHHNHRRTIITPVPPPTTLLMTMDDEIPRYETTSTTSTAAAKKGILYNIPHSGWKSPQWNWGSARGTGHDCAAICRSRWSNKEDRRKLVHSLLSPEKYHAKLHPSSSIGEVSFEEIKLILGLAWQRGRWDGTDGGPQGYRSVLQTMADARRYENENEILSALHFIEDVSAKYNSISRNAEELHRMKEIAFSVLHGKKTHASKEEIFMARRMCAGMVLDAMHFVENGL
;
A
#
# COMPACT_ATOMS: atom_id res chain seq x y z
N MET A 1 47.38 -27.08 33.28
CA MET A 1 46.02 -26.96 33.85
C MET A 1 45.14 -26.44 32.70
N ASN A 2 44.68 -27.28 31.78
CA ASN A 2 43.49 -28.17 31.86
C ASN A 2 42.28 -27.37 32.38
N THR A 3 41.21 -27.14 31.62
CA THR A 3 40.28 -28.13 31.02
C THR A 3 39.47 -27.49 29.87
N CYS A 4 39.41 -28.08 28.68
CA CYS A 4 38.45 -29.09 28.17
C CYS A 4 37.12 -28.54 27.62
N VAL A 5 36.94 -28.74 26.31
CA VAL A 5 35.65 -29.05 25.62
C VAL A 5 35.28 -30.50 25.96
N PRO A 6 33.99 -30.89 26.04
CA PRO A 6 33.31 -31.60 24.92
C PRO A 6 31.80 -31.22 24.85
N SER A 7 30.97 -31.54 23.86
CA SER A 7 30.67 -32.80 23.14
C SER A 7 29.85 -32.43 21.88
N GLY A 8 29.97 -33.03 20.69
CA GLY A 8 29.74 -34.45 20.36
C GLY A 8 28.23 -34.71 20.20
N SER A 9 27.64 -34.65 18.99
CA SER A 9 27.61 -35.65 17.89
C SER A 9 26.42 -36.61 17.94
N GLY A 10 25.77 -36.83 16.79
CA GLY A 10 24.75 -37.86 16.52
C GLY A 10 23.39 -37.23 16.25
N GLY A 11 22.63 -37.58 15.22
CA GLY A 11 22.66 -38.72 14.31
C GLY A 11 21.28 -38.74 13.65
N ILE A 12 21.28 -39.06 12.37
CA ILE A 12 20.16 -39.07 11.42
C ILE A 12 19.17 -40.16 11.86
N ASP A 13 17.86 -39.97 11.71
CA ASP A 13 17.02 -41.06 11.18
C ASP A 13 15.72 -40.58 10.52
N PHE A 14 15.62 -41.04 9.28
CA PHE A 14 14.48 -41.01 8.37
C PHE A 14 13.54 -42.14 8.79
N ILE A 15 12.25 -41.84 9.05
CA ILE A 15 11.20 -42.86 8.95
C ILE A 15 10.07 -42.32 8.09
N SER A 16 10.08 -42.83 6.86
CA SER A 16 8.96 -42.89 5.92
C SER A 16 7.97 -43.95 6.39
N ILE A 17 6.69 -43.60 6.55
CA ILE A 17 5.59 -44.56 6.45
C ILE A 17 4.52 -44.01 5.51
N ARG A 18 4.43 -44.67 4.35
CA ARG A 18 3.27 -44.71 3.46
C ARG A 18 2.12 -45.47 4.13
N GLY A 19 0.89 -45.10 3.77
CA GLY A 19 -0.32 -45.93 3.90
C GLY A 19 -1.48 -45.13 4.50
N GLU A 20 -2.72 -45.21 4.05
CA GLU A 20 -3.34 -45.77 2.86
C GLU A 20 -4.74 -45.16 2.78
N ARG A 21 -5.33 -45.15 1.57
CA ARG A 21 -6.65 -44.61 1.28
C ARG A 21 -7.75 -45.58 1.72
N HIS A 22 -8.85 -45.05 2.27
CA HIS A 22 -10.20 -45.59 2.07
C HIS A 22 -11.15 -44.38 1.97
N HIS A 23 -11.53 -43.91 0.78
CA HIS A 23 -12.71 -44.34 0.02
C HIS A 23 -13.96 -44.55 0.89
N ASN A 24 -14.84 -43.54 0.90
CA ASN A 24 -16.27 -43.83 0.94
C ASN A 24 -17.01 -42.97 -0.09
N HIS A 25 -17.68 -43.66 -0.99
CA HIS A 25 -18.46 -43.14 -2.10
C HIS A 25 -19.76 -42.51 -1.60
N ARG A 26 -20.10 -41.33 -2.13
CA ARG A 26 -21.50 -41.03 -2.41
C ARG A 26 -21.60 -40.20 -3.69
N ARG A 27 -21.91 -40.91 -4.78
CA ARG A 27 -22.36 -40.34 -6.05
C ARG A 27 -23.73 -39.72 -5.83
N THR A 28 -23.91 -38.46 -6.21
CA THR A 28 -25.24 -37.92 -6.52
C THR A 28 -25.19 -37.46 -7.96
N ILE A 29 -25.93 -38.19 -8.79
CA ILE A 29 -26.16 -37.96 -10.20
C ILE A 29 -27.14 -36.78 -10.29
N ILE A 30 -26.75 -35.70 -10.95
CA ILE A 30 -27.68 -34.63 -11.36
C ILE A 30 -27.66 -34.59 -12.88
N THR A 31 -28.82 -34.88 -13.47
CA THR A 31 -29.09 -34.95 -14.90
C THR A 31 -29.17 -33.55 -15.54
N PRO A 32 -28.69 -33.37 -16.78
CA PRO A 32 -28.74 -32.09 -17.48
C PRO A 32 -30.13 -31.80 -18.08
N VAL A 33 -30.59 -30.56 -17.95
CA VAL A 33 -31.82 -30.05 -18.59
C VAL A 33 -31.42 -29.33 -19.90
N PRO A 34 -32.10 -29.58 -21.03
CA PRO A 34 -31.72 -29.05 -22.35
C PRO A 34 -32.06 -27.55 -22.56
N PRO A 35 -31.39 -26.86 -23.51
CA PRO A 35 -31.54 -25.43 -23.75
C PRO A 35 -32.77 -25.12 -24.64
N PRO A 36 -33.41 -23.95 -24.46
CA PRO A 36 -34.43 -23.48 -25.41
C PRO A 36 -33.81 -22.84 -26.66
N THR A 37 -34.49 -23.13 -27.77
CA THR A 37 -34.25 -22.86 -29.18
C THR A 37 -34.09 -21.39 -29.57
N THR A 38 -33.16 -21.14 -30.51
CA THR A 38 -32.91 -19.89 -31.23
C THR A 38 -34.15 -19.37 -31.96
N LEU A 39 -34.43 -18.07 -31.86
CA LEU A 39 -35.35 -17.35 -32.75
C LEU A 39 -34.57 -16.27 -33.49
N LEU A 40 -34.42 -16.49 -34.80
CA LEU A 40 -33.80 -15.58 -35.74
C LEU A 40 -34.88 -14.61 -36.25
N MET A 41 -34.75 -13.31 -35.99
CA MET A 41 -35.44 -12.27 -36.74
C MET A 41 -34.46 -11.16 -37.09
N THR A 42 -34.17 -11.09 -38.38
CA THR A 42 -33.53 -9.99 -39.10
C THR A 42 -34.41 -8.74 -39.02
N MET A 43 -33.83 -7.57 -38.76
CA MET A 43 -34.17 -6.32 -39.46
C MET A 43 -32.96 -5.38 -39.41
N ASP A 44 -32.50 -5.02 -40.60
CA ASP A 44 -31.56 -3.93 -40.85
C ASP A 44 -32.23 -2.60 -40.53
N ASP A 45 -31.55 -1.75 -39.75
CA ASP A 45 -31.68 -0.30 -39.83
C ASP A 45 -30.33 0.31 -39.46
N GLU A 46 -29.72 1.00 -40.43
CA GLU A 46 -28.47 1.74 -40.25
C GLU A 46 -28.72 3.09 -39.53
N ILE A 47 -27.61 3.63 -38.99
CA ILE A 47 -27.30 5.05 -38.63
C ILE A 47 -27.50 5.42 -37.13
N PRO A 48 -26.59 6.19 -36.47
CA PRO A 48 -25.15 6.42 -36.65
C PRO A 48 -24.31 6.13 -35.38
N ARG A 49 -22.98 6.07 -35.57
CA ARG A 49 -21.97 6.04 -34.51
C ARG A 49 -22.04 7.29 -33.62
N TYR A 50 -22.38 7.09 -32.34
CA TYR A 50 -21.67 7.66 -31.20
C TYR A 50 -22.16 6.92 -29.95
N GLU A 51 -21.27 6.33 -29.17
CA GLU A 51 -21.41 6.30 -27.72
C GLU A 51 -20.12 5.79 -27.08
N THR A 52 -19.46 6.76 -26.46
CA THR A 52 -18.43 6.67 -25.44
C THR A 52 -18.79 5.61 -24.41
N THR A 53 -18.20 4.42 -24.50
CA THR A 53 -18.23 3.46 -23.39
C THR A 53 -17.20 3.84 -22.36
N SER A 54 -17.59 4.82 -21.52
CA SER A 54 -17.06 5.01 -20.19
C SER A 54 -17.27 3.72 -19.39
N THR A 55 -16.28 2.84 -19.44
CA THR A 55 -16.27 1.61 -18.63
C THR A 55 -15.94 1.98 -17.20
N THR A 56 -16.96 2.41 -16.46
CA THR A 56 -16.91 2.53 -15.00
C THR A 56 -17.69 1.36 -14.45
N SER A 57 -17.02 0.31 -13.96
CA SER A 57 -17.44 -0.38 -12.74
C SER A 57 -16.46 -1.47 -12.31
N THR A 58 -16.01 -1.33 -11.06
CA THR A 58 -15.63 -2.42 -10.14
C THR A 58 -14.57 -3.42 -10.60
N ALA A 59 -13.33 -2.94 -10.74
CA ALA A 59 -12.19 -3.78 -10.38
C ALA A 59 -12.10 -3.80 -8.85
N ALA A 60 -12.40 -4.94 -8.23
CA ALA A 60 -11.85 -5.24 -6.91
C ALA A 60 -10.36 -4.88 -6.98
N ALA A 61 -9.92 -3.90 -6.19
CA ALA A 61 -8.56 -3.39 -6.23
C ALA A 61 -7.60 -4.57 -6.05
N LYS A 62 -7.01 -5.04 -7.16
CA LYS A 62 -6.01 -6.09 -7.12
C LYS A 62 -4.88 -5.53 -6.26
N LYS A 63 -4.64 -6.16 -5.11
CA LYS A 63 -3.66 -5.73 -4.12
C LYS A 63 -2.34 -5.39 -4.81
N GLY A 64 -1.85 -4.16 -4.64
CA GLY A 64 -0.61 -3.70 -5.23
C GLY A 64 -0.70 -3.19 -6.69
N ILE A 65 -1.89 -2.99 -7.26
CA ILE A 65 -2.02 -2.30 -8.56
C ILE A 65 -2.28 -0.81 -8.34
N LEU A 66 -1.38 0.02 -8.86
CA LEU A 66 -1.51 1.47 -8.96
C LEU A 66 -2.11 1.86 -10.31
N TYR A 67 -3.11 2.74 -10.28
CA TYR A 67 -3.71 3.37 -11.47
C TYR A 67 -4.19 2.41 -12.57
N ASN A 68 -4.57 1.19 -12.19
CA ASN A 68 -4.94 0.11 -13.11
C ASN A 68 -3.83 -0.28 -14.10
N ILE A 69 -2.57 0.09 -13.84
CA ILE A 69 -1.41 -0.34 -14.62
C ILE A 69 -1.01 -1.74 -14.15
N PRO A 70 -1.03 -2.78 -15.01
CA PRO A 70 -0.56 -4.11 -14.62
C PRO A 70 0.88 -4.06 -14.09
N HIS A 71 1.20 -4.90 -13.10
CA HIS A 71 2.58 -5.01 -12.57
C HIS A 71 3.16 -3.69 -12.04
N SER A 72 2.32 -2.83 -11.46
CA SER A 72 2.69 -1.53 -10.87
C SER A 72 2.89 -1.56 -9.34
N GLY A 73 2.96 -2.75 -8.74
CA GLY A 73 3.25 -2.87 -7.32
C GLY A 73 4.74 -2.76 -7.03
N TRP A 74 5.10 -2.31 -5.83
CA TRP A 74 6.51 -2.12 -5.42
C TRP A 74 7.39 -3.37 -5.58
N LYS A 75 6.83 -4.58 -5.43
CA LYS A 75 7.55 -5.85 -5.67
C LYS A 75 7.72 -6.24 -7.14
N SER A 76 7.04 -5.56 -8.04
CA SER A 76 7.04 -5.95 -9.44
C SER A 76 8.44 -5.81 -10.03
N PRO A 77 8.94 -6.79 -10.80
CA PRO A 77 10.19 -6.61 -11.55
C PRO A 77 10.11 -5.47 -12.58
N GLN A 78 8.89 -5.04 -12.94
CA GLN A 78 8.66 -3.90 -13.83
C GLN A 78 8.64 -2.56 -13.07
N TRP A 79 8.53 -2.61 -11.73
CA TRP A 79 8.60 -1.46 -10.85
C TRP A 79 10.05 -1.01 -10.70
N ASN A 80 10.49 -0.16 -11.62
CA ASN A 80 11.82 0.42 -11.61
C ASN A 80 11.79 1.83 -10.97
N TRP A 81 11.80 1.89 -9.64
CA TRP A 81 11.84 3.17 -8.92
C TRP A 81 13.08 4.00 -9.32
N GLY A 82 12.89 5.29 -9.58
CA GLY A 82 13.98 6.20 -9.98
C GLY A 82 14.48 6.02 -11.43
N SER A 83 13.97 5.06 -12.18
CA SER A 83 14.27 4.89 -13.61
C SER A 83 13.40 5.82 -14.48
N ALA A 84 13.92 6.20 -15.64
CA ALA A 84 13.16 6.91 -16.68
C ALA A 84 12.20 6.00 -17.47
N ARG A 85 12.14 4.70 -17.13
CA ARG A 85 11.31 3.69 -17.81
C ARG A 85 10.78 2.65 -16.81
N GLY A 86 9.62 2.06 -17.11
CA GLY A 86 8.99 1.01 -16.31
C GLY A 86 7.74 1.51 -15.57
N THR A 87 7.02 0.61 -14.92
CA THR A 87 5.69 0.93 -14.34
C THR A 87 5.77 1.95 -13.20
N GLY A 88 6.91 2.04 -12.51
CA GLY A 88 7.18 3.08 -11.52
C GLY A 88 7.23 4.49 -12.13
N HIS A 89 7.84 4.64 -13.31
CA HIS A 89 7.87 5.91 -14.04
C HIS A 89 6.46 6.33 -14.48
N ASP A 90 5.71 5.40 -15.05
CA ASP A 90 4.34 5.65 -15.54
C ASP A 90 3.41 6.03 -14.39
N CYS A 91 3.49 5.30 -13.27
CA CYS A 91 2.73 5.62 -12.07
C CYS A 91 3.13 6.99 -11.50
N ALA A 92 4.42 7.34 -11.50
CA ALA A 92 4.87 8.64 -11.03
C ALA A 92 4.31 9.79 -11.91
N ALA A 93 4.26 9.62 -13.23
CA ALA A 93 3.66 10.60 -14.14
C ALA A 93 2.17 10.82 -13.84
N ILE A 94 1.40 9.73 -13.68
CA ILE A 94 -0.02 9.80 -13.32
C ILE A 94 -0.20 10.45 -11.94
N CYS A 95 0.62 10.07 -10.96
CA CYS A 95 0.57 10.61 -9.60
C CYS A 95 0.78 12.13 -9.59
N ARG A 96 1.82 12.63 -10.28
CA ARG A 96 2.08 14.07 -10.43
C ARG A 96 0.92 14.80 -11.08
N SER A 97 0.34 14.24 -12.14
CA SER A 97 -0.82 14.83 -12.82
C SER A 97 -2.04 14.90 -11.90
N ARG A 98 -2.34 13.80 -11.19
CA ARG A 98 -3.51 13.69 -10.29
C ARG A 98 -3.43 14.64 -9.11
N TRP A 99 -2.24 14.83 -8.55
CA TRP A 99 -2.02 15.68 -7.37
C TRP A 99 -1.45 17.06 -7.72
N SER A 100 -1.64 17.51 -8.98
CA SER A 100 -1.24 18.83 -9.45
C SER A 100 -2.04 19.97 -8.81
N ASN A 101 -3.29 19.71 -8.40
CA ASN A 101 -4.19 20.68 -7.78
C ASN A 101 -3.94 20.83 -6.26
N LYS A 102 -3.76 22.06 -5.77
CA LYS A 102 -3.53 22.37 -4.35
C LYS A 102 -4.70 21.95 -3.45
N GLU A 103 -5.93 22.16 -3.90
CA GLU A 103 -7.13 21.84 -3.14
C GLU A 103 -7.28 20.33 -2.94
N ASP A 104 -6.94 19.52 -3.96
CA ASP A 104 -6.97 18.06 -3.82
C ASP A 104 -5.87 17.55 -2.89
N ARG A 105 -4.67 18.15 -2.94
CA ARG A 105 -3.60 17.86 -1.96
C ARG A 105 -4.04 18.19 -0.53
N ARG A 106 -4.70 19.33 -0.32
CA ARG A 106 -5.24 19.74 0.98
C ARG A 106 -6.27 18.75 1.51
N LYS A 107 -7.20 18.30 0.66
CA LYS A 107 -8.18 17.25 1.00
C LYS A 107 -7.49 15.94 1.38
N LEU A 108 -6.45 15.55 0.64
CA LEU A 108 -5.67 14.36 0.96
C LEU A 108 -5.04 14.46 2.35
N VAL A 109 -4.27 15.51 2.62
CA VAL A 109 -3.60 15.69 3.92
C VAL A 109 -4.63 15.70 5.05
N HIS A 110 -5.74 16.42 4.89
CA HIS A 110 -6.82 16.42 5.88
C HIS A 110 -7.38 15.02 6.14
N SER A 111 -7.66 14.24 5.09
CA SER A 111 -8.18 12.86 5.23
C SER A 111 -7.19 11.90 5.91
N LEU A 112 -5.88 12.16 5.81
CA LEU A 112 -4.85 11.37 6.45
C LEU A 112 -4.68 11.73 7.92
N LEU A 113 -4.75 13.03 8.26
CA LEU A 113 -4.58 13.53 9.63
C LEU A 113 -5.80 13.27 10.52
N SER A 114 -7.00 13.20 9.91
CA SER A 114 -8.28 12.99 10.58
C SER A 114 -9.09 11.90 9.88
N PRO A 115 -8.62 10.63 9.88
CA PRO A 115 -9.33 9.55 9.22
C PRO A 115 -10.61 9.21 10.00
N GLU A 116 -11.79 9.38 9.38
CA GLU A 116 -13.07 9.02 10.01
C GLU A 116 -13.24 7.50 10.15
N LYS A 117 -12.82 6.75 9.13
CA LYS A 117 -12.81 5.29 9.06
C LYS A 117 -11.67 4.80 8.18
N TYR A 118 -11.17 3.59 8.45
CA TYR A 118 -10.36 2.86 7.48
C TYR A 118 -11.20 2.70 6.19
N HIS A 119 -10.72 3.24 5.08
CA HIS A 119 -11.43 3.38 3.79
C HIS A 119 -12.39 4.57 3.59
N ALA A 120 -12.32 5.63 4.40
CA ALA A 120 -13.11 6.84 4.15
C ALA A 120 -12.74 7.49 2.80
N LYS A 121 -13.76 7.83 1.99
CA LYS A 121 -13.57 8.65 0.78
C LYS A 121 -13.05 10.02 1.19
N LEU A 122 -12.18 10.63 0.36
CA LEU A 122 -11.61 11.96 0.60
C LEU A 122 -12.67 13.03 0.92
N HIS A 123 -13.84 12.95 0.26
CA HIS A 123 -15.04 13.74 0.56
C HIS A 123 -16.22 13.15 -0.24
N PRO A 124 -17.50 13.30 0.18
CA PRO A 124 -18.65 12.92 -0.65
C PRO A 124 -18.69 13.64 -2.01
N SER A 125 -18.15 14.87 -2.07
CA SER A 125 -18.04 15.67 -3.30
C SER A 125 -16.68 15.53 -4.02
N SER A 126 -15.77 14.69 -3.53
CA SER A 126 -14.50 14.45 -4.19
C SER A 126 -14.70 13.46 -5.34
N SER A 127 -14.36 13.86 -6.56
CA SER A 127 -14.24 12.95 -7.71
C SER A 127 -13.15 11.91 -7.49
N ILE A 128 -12.20 12.22 -6.60
CA ILE A 128 -11.12 11.34 -6.16
C ILE A 128 -11.70 10.48 -5.02
N GLY A 129 -11.88 9.19 -5.28
CA GLY A 129 -12.36 8.21 -4.29
C GLY A 129 -11.37 7.98 -3.15
N GLU A 130 -11.49 6.85 -2.45
CA GLU A 130 -10.50 6.47 -1.45
C GLU A 130 -9.10 6.32 -2.09
N VAL A 131 -8.09 6.93 -1.46
CA VAL A 131 -6.69 6.78 -1.88
C VAL A 131 -6.10 5.57 -1.18
N SER A 132 -5.67 4.59 -1.99
CA SER A 132 -5.01 3.38 -1.51
C SER A 132 -3.70 3.72 -0.79
N PHE A 133 -3.29 2.87 0.15
CA PHE A 133 -2.02 3.10 0.83
C PHE A 133 -0.80 2.92 -0.09
N GLU A 134 -0.93 2.14 -1.16
CA GLU A 134 0.08 2.04 -2.21
C GLU A 134 0.32 3.38 -2.89
N GLU A 135 -0.75 4.13 -3.17
CA GLU A 135 -0.67 5.46 -3.76
C GLU A 135 -0.07 6.46 -2.76
N ILE A 136 -0.37 6.34 -1.47
CA ILE A 136 0.25 7.18 -0.43
C ILE A 136 1.76 6.95 -0.34
N LYS A 137 2.23 5.69 -0.42
CA LYS A 137 3.67 5.40 -0.50
C LYS A 137 4.32 6.03 -1.72
N LEU A 138 3.65 6.02 -2.87
CA LEU A 138 4.13 6.67 -4.09
C LEU A 138 4.23 8.20 -3.90
N ILE A 139 3.20 8.84 -3.34
CA ILE A 139 3.19 10.28 -3.03
C ILE A 139 4.35 10.61 -2.09
N LEU A 140 4.53 9.85 -1.00
CA LEU A 140 5.66 10.03 -0.08
C LEU A 140 7.01 9.86 -0.77
N GLY A 141 7.19 8.81 -1.57
CA GLY A 141 8.44 8.58 -2.28
C GLY A 141 8.80 9.73 -3.22
N LEU A 142 7.80 10.29 -3.92
CA LEU A 142 7.98 11.45 -4.79
C LEU A 142 8.27 12.72 -3.98
N ALA A 143 7.56 12.94 -2.87
CA ALA A 143 7.79 14.07 -1.98
C ALA A 143 9.20 14.03 -1.38
N TRP A 144 9.69 12.87 -0.93
CA TRP A 144 11.07 12.68 -0.45
C TRP A 144 12.10 12.88 -1.55
N GLN A 145 11.86 12.38 -2.76
CA GLN A 145 12.75 12.59 -3.88
C GLN A 145 12.88 14.09 -4.23
N ARG A 146 11.78 14.83 -4.19
CA ARG A 146 11.78 16.28 -4.40
C ARG A 146 12.45 17.01 -3.23
N GLY A 147 12.07 16.67 -2.01
CA GLY A 147 12.55 17.31 -0.78
C GLY A 147 14.05 17.15 -0.55
N ARG A 148 14.69 16.16 -1.20
CA ARG A 148 16.15 16.05 -1.22
C ARG A 148 16.85 17.27 -1.84
N TRP A 149 16.21 17.94 -2.80
CA TRP A 149 16.79 19.08 -3.51
C TRP A 149 16.73 20.37 -2.69
N ASP A 150 15.73 20.52 -1.82
CA ASP A 150 15.51 21.73 -1.00
C ASP A 150 15.73 21.49 0.51
N GLY A 151 16.04 20.26 0.91
CA GLY A 151 16.29 19.86 2.30
C GLY A 151 15.04 19.57 3.12
N THR A 152 13.83 19.69 2.54
CA THR A 152 12.56 19.44 3.25
C THR A 152 12.35 17.97 3.60
N ASP A 153 13.15 17.05 3.04
CA ASP A 153 13.14 15.63 3.42
C ASP A 153 13.92 15.33 4.72
N GLY A 154 14.53 16.33 5.37
CA GLY A 154 15.34 16.18 6.57
C GLY A 154 16.84 15.95 6.30
N GLY A 155 17.27 16.02 5.04
CA GLY A 155 18.68 15.96 4.66
C GLY A 155 19.33 14.60 4.97
N PRO A 156 20.62 14.55 5.39
CA PRO A 156 21.33 13.29 5.64
C PRO A 156 20.67 12.36 6.67
N GLN A 157 19.92 12.93 7.62
CA GLN A 157 19.18 12.18 8.65
C GLN A 157 17.71 11.94 8.29
N GLY A 158 17.28 12.41 7.13
CA GLY A 158 15.92 12.40 6.65
C GLY A 158 15.41 11.06 6.13
N TYR A 159 14.48 11.13 5.19
CA TYR A 159 13.72 9.96 4.72
C TYR A 159 14.41 9.14 3.63
N ARG A 160 15.66 9.46 3.25
CA ARG A 160 16.41 8.68 2.23
C ARG A 160 16.45 7.19 2.53
N SER A 161 16.67 6.80 3.79
CA SER A 161 16.72 5.38 4.17
C SER A 161 15.36 4.71 4.08
N VAL A 162 14.29 5.40 4.47
CA VAL A 162 12.91 4.89 4.39
C VAL A 162 12.52 4.69 2.92
N LEU A 163 12.87 5.66 2.06
CA LEU A 163 12.67 5.55 0.62
C LEU A 163 13.40 4.35 0.03
N GLN A 164 14.67 4.14 0.41
CA GLN A 164 15.44 2.99 -0.06
C GLN A 164 14.78 1.68 0.37
N THR A 165 14.34 1.57 1.62
CA THR A 165 13.62 0.39 2.12
C THR A 165 12.31 0.13 1.36
N MET A 166 11.56 1.19 0.99
CA MET A 166 10.38 1.04 0.12
C MET A 166 10.78 0.55 -1.28
N ALA A 167 11.79 1.16 -1.89
CA ALA A 167 12.25 0.82 -3.24
C ALA A 167 12.81 -0.60 -3.34
N ASP A 168 13.46 -1.10 -2.28
CA ASP A 168 13.93 -2.48 -2.21
C ASP A 168 12.79 -3.50 -2.12
N ALA A 169 11.56 -3.05 -1.86
CA ALA A 169 10.33 -3.85 -1.81
C ALA A 169 10.42 -5.07 -0.88
N ARG A 170 11.13 -4.91 0.25
CA ARG A 170 11.31 -5.96 1.25
C ARG A 170 10.39 -5.76 2.45
N ARG A 171 10.80 -4.90 3.39
CA ARG A 171 10.22 -4.77 4.74
C ARG A 171 8.73 -4.43 4.77
N TYR A 172 8.25 -3.62 3.82
CA TYR A 172 6.83 -3.22 3.77
C TYR A 172 5.95 -4.10 2.89
N GLU A 173 6.56 -5.03 2.15
CA GLU A 173 5.85 -5.80 1.12
C GLU A 173 5.81 -7.30 1.41
N ASN A 174 6.82 -7.86 2.09
CA ASN A 174 7.02 -9.31 2.25
C ASN A 174 6.27 -9.95 3.41
N GLU A 175 5.59 -9.17 4.24
CA GLU A 175 5.01 -9.66 5.49
C GLU A 175 3.48 -9.57 5.51
N ASN A 176 2.89 -10.01 6.64
CA ASN A 176 1.51 -9.72 6.98
C ASN A 176 1.27 -8.20 6.88
N GLU A 177 0.13 -7.79 6.30
CA GLU A 177 -0.25 -6.39 6.11
C GLU A 177 -0.17 -5.55 7.41
N ILE A 178 -0.45 -6.18 8.56
CA ILE A 178 -0.32 -5.56 9.89
C ILE A 178 1.15 -5.30 10.23
N LEU A 179 2.03 -6.29 10.03
CA LEU A 179 3.46 -6.13 10.30
C LEU A 179 4.09 -5.10 9.35
N SER A 180 3.74 -5.16 8.05
CA SER A 180 4.13 -4.13 7.08
C SER A 180 3.71 -2.72 7.53
N ALA A 181 2.53 -2.58 8.13
CA ALA A 181 2.05 -1.30 8.65
C ALA A 181 2.84 -0.85 9.89
N LEU A 182 3.11 -1.75 10.83
CA LEU A 182 3.89 -1.45 12.03
C LEU A 182 5.34 -1.06 11.67
N HIS A 183 5.99 -1.80 10.78
CA HIS A 183 7.33 -1.47 10.29
C HIS A 183 7.37 -0.11 9.59
N PHE A 184 6.36 0.22 8.79
CA PHE A 184 6.26 1.53 8.17
C PHE A 184 6.13 2.65 9.23
N ILE A 185 5.26 2.46 10.23
CA ILE A 185 5.05 3.44 11.32
C ILE A 185 6.33 3.65 12.11
N GLU A 186 7.02 2.56 12.47
CA GLU A 186 8.30 2.59 13.16
C GLU A 186 9.33 3.42 12.39
N ASP A 187 9.56 3.08 11.12
CA ASP A 187 10.60 3.72 10.30
C ASP A 187 10.28 5.19 10.00
N VAL A 188 9.01 5.51 9.74
CA VAL A 188 8.57 6.89 9.47
C VAL A 188 8.64 7.75 10.74
N SER A 189 8.11 7.28 11.86
CA SER A 189 8.10 8.04 13.11
C SER A 189 9.51 8.30 13.64
N ALA A 190 10.44 7.35 13.47
CA ALA A 190 11.83 7.49 13.86
C ALA A 190 12.57 8.63 13.13
N LYS A 191 12.12 9.00 11.92
CA LYS A 191 12.72 10.08 11.11
C LYS A 191 12.03 11.42 11.25
N TYR A 192 10.86 11.47 11.90
CA TYR A 192 10.04 12.68 11.93
C TYR A 192 10.70 13.87 12.64
N ASN A 193 11.60 13.62 13.58
CA ASN A 193 12.37 14.69 14.23
C ASN A 193 13.17 15.57 13.26
N SER A 194 13.56 15.04 12.10
CA SER A 194 14.37 15.75 11.10
C SER A 194 13.58 16.79 10.30
N ILE A 195 12.24 16.70 10.32
CA ILE A 195 11.34 17.60 9.57
C ILE A 195 10.28 18.26 10.46
N SER A 196 10.22 17.93 11.75
CA SER A 196 9.21 18.46 12.66
C SER A 196 9.40 19.96 12.89
N ARG A 197 8.30 20.71 12.86
CA ARG A 197 8.33 22.18 12.98
C ARG A 197 8.39 22.65 14.44
N ASN A 198 7.92 21.84 15.37
CA ASN A 198 7.81 22.17 16.80
C ASN A 198 7.71 20.91 17.69
N ALA A 199 7.80 21.11 18.99
CA ALA A 199 7.79 20.01 19.96
C ALA A 199 6.44 19.29 20.03
N GLU A 200 5.34 20.01 19.79
CA GLU A 200 3.97 19.51 19.84
C GLU A 200 3.70 18.50 18.72
N GLU A 201 4.16 18.79 17.49
CA GLU A 201 4.06 17.88 16.36
C GLU A 201 4.92 16.63 16.57
N LEU A 202 6.15 16.81 17.06
CA LEU A 202 7.02 15.68 17.37
C LEU A 202 6.39 14.78 18.45
N HIS A 203 5.80 15.40 19.47
CA HIS A 203 5.08 14.68 20.52
C HIS A 203 3.90 13.91 19.94
N ARG A 204 3.07 14.56 19.12
CA ARG A 204 1.92 13.92 18.45
C ARG A 204 2.32 12.71 17.61
N MET A 205 3.39 12.82 16.81
CA MET A 205 3.90 11.67 16.04
C MET A 205 4.30 10.50 16.96
N LYS A 206 5.00 10.81 18.06
CA LYS A 206 5.43 9.81 19.05
C LYS A 206 4.23 9.16 19.73
N GLU A 207 3.20 9.92 20.10
CA GLU A 207 1.98 9.37 20.71
C GLU A 207 1.24 8.42 19.77
N ILE A 208 1.06 8.81 18.51
CA ILE A 208 0.43 7.97 17.48
C ILE A 208 1.21 6.65 17.33
N ALA A 209 2.53 6.73 17.12
CA ALA A 209 3.37 5.55 16.95
C ALA A 209 3.40 4.67 18.21
N PHE A 210 3.55 5.27 19.39
CA PHE A 210 3.58 4.57 20.66
C PHE A 210 2.29 3.80 20.93
N SER A 211 1.12 4.38 20.60
CA SER A 211 -0.19 3.77 20.83
C SER A 211 -0.35 2.40 20.17
N VAL A 212 0.31 2.17 19.02
CA VAL A 212 0.20 0.93 18.24
C VAL A 212 1.45 0.04 18.29
N LEU A 213 2.62 0.59 18.60
CA LEU A 213 3.88 -0.16 18.74
C LEU A 213 4.10 -0.69 20.17
N HIS A 214 3.69 0.07 21.19
CA HIS A 214 4.03 -0.18 22.61
C HIS A 214 2.84 0.02 23.57
N GLY A 215 1.63 0.18 23.03
CA GLY A 215 0.45 0.56 23.81
C GLY A 215 0.12 -0.39 24.96
N LYS A 216 -0.45 0.18 26.05
CA LYS A 216 -0.90 -0.58 27.24
C LYS A 216 -2.04 -1.56 26.96
N LYS A 217 -2.79 -1.37 25.86
CA LYS A 217 -3.80 -2.33 25.39
C LYS A 217 -3.07 -3.48 24.73
N THR A 218 -3.33 -4.70 25.19
CA THR A 218 -2.56 -5.90 24.87
C THR A 218 -2.39 -6.20 23.39
N HIS A 219 -3.23 -5.70 22.48
CA HIS A 219 -2.94 -5.61 21.04
C HIS A 219 -3.81 -4.50 20.43
N ALA A 220 -3.22 -3.53 19.71
CA ALA A 220 -3.99 -2.58 18.91
C ALA A 220 -4.76 -3.32 17.79
N SER A 221 -5.97 -2.87 17.48
CA SER A 221 -6.75 -3.46 16.39
C SER A 221 -6.11 -3.20 15.03
N LYS A 222 -6.48 -4.00 14.03
CA LYS A 222 -6.02 -3.81 12.65
C LYS A 222 -6.35 -2.40 12.13
N GLU A 223 -7.55 -1.92 12.44
CA GLU A 223 -8.05 -0.60 12.07
C GLU A 223 -7.24 0.52 12.75
N GLU A 224 -6.96 0.40 14.06
CA GLU A 224 -6.13 1.36 14.81
C GLU A 224 -4.73 1.47 14.19
N ILE A 225 -4.09 0.34 13.85
CA ILE A 225 -2.78 0.30 13.22
C ILE A 225 -2.81 0.99 11.84
N PHE A 226 -3.83 0.74 11.05
CA PHE A 226 -3.93 1.33 9.71
C PHE A 226 -4.29 2.81 9.71
N MET A 227 -5.08 3.26 10.69
CA MET A 227 -5.33 4.68 10.92
C MET A 227 -4.04 5.38 11.35
N ALA A 228 -3.31 4.82 12.32
CA ALA A 228 -2.02 5.35 12.76
C ALA A 228 -1.03 5.46 11.59
N ARG A 229 -0.98 4.45 10.71
CA ARG A 229 -0.16 4.47 9.50
C ARG A 229 -0.51 5.64 8.57
N ARG A 230 -1.81 5.88 8.32
CA ARG A 230 -2.26 7.00 7.49
C ARG A 230 -1.96 8.34 8.15
N MET A 231 -2.16 8.47 9.46
CA MET A 231 -1.84 9.68 10.21
C MET A 231 -0.35 10.01 10.18
N CYS A 232 0.53 9.02 10.37
CA CYS A 232 1.97 9.22 10.26
C CYS A 232 2.34 9.73 8.85
N ALA A 233 1.80 9.13 7.80
CA ALA A 233 2.00 9.61 6.42
C ALA A 233 1.48 11.03 6.21
N GLY A 234 0.30 11.36 6.74
CA GLY A 234 -0.28 12.69 6.68
C GLY A 234 0.58 13.75 7.37
N MET A 235 1.13 13.43 8.55
CA MET A 235 2.03 14.33 9.28
C MET A 235 3.32 14.60 8.50
N VAL A 236 3.90 13.58 7.86
CA VAL A 236 5.08 13.77 7.00
C VAL A 236 4.77 14.68 5.82
N LEU A 237 3.67 14.43 5.11
CA LEU A 237 3.30 15.27 3.95
C LEU A 237 3.04 16.73 4.36
N ASP A 238 2.39 16.94 5.50
CA ASP A 238 2.14 18.28 6.03
C ASP A 238 3.43 19.01 6.43
N ALA A 239 4.34 18.33 7.13
CA ALA A 239 5.63 18.89 7.54
C ALA A 239 6.55 19.19 6.34
N MET A 240 6.42 18.44 5.24
CA MET A 240 7.15 18.67 3.99
C MET A 240 6.49 19.71 3.06
N HIS A 241 5.44 20.40 3.52
CA HIS A 241 4.71 21.39 2.73
C HIS A 241 4.17 20.83 1.40
N PHE A 242 3.73 19.57 1.38
CA PHE A 242 3.20 18.91 0.18
C PHE A 242 2.03 19.69 -0.45
N VAL A 243 1.17 20.31 0.37
CA VAL A 243 0.02 21.07 -0.13
C VAL A 243 0.49 22.26 -0.98
N GLU A 244 1.54 22.96 -0.57
CA GLU A 244 2.10 24.11 -1.26
C GLU A 244 2.96 23.67 -2.45
N ASN A 245 3.84 22.69 -2.23
CA ASN A 245 4.90 22.36 -3.16
C ASN A 245 4.45 21.40 -4.26
N GLY A 246 3.58 20.45 -3.95
CA GLY A 246 3.27 19.32 -4.84
C GLY A 246 4.41 18.30 -4.91
N LEU A 247 4.45 17.52 -5.99
CA LEU A 247 5.40 16.43 -6.26
C LEU A 247 6.47 16.79 -7.30
#